data_AF-A0A0R2VPG7-F1
#
_entry.id   AF-A0A0R2VPG7-F1
#
_cell.length_a   1.000
_cell.length_b   1.000
_cell.length_c   1.000
_cell.angle_alpha   90.00
_cell.angle_beta   90.00
_cell.angle_gamma   90.00
#
_symmetry.space_group_name_H-M   'P 1'
#
loop_
_entity.id
_entity.type
_entity.pdbx_description
1 polymer ?
#
loop_
_entity_poly.entity_id
_entity_poly.type
_entity_poly.pdbx_seq_one_letter_code
_entity_poly.pdbx_strand_id
1 'polypeptide(L)'
;MANRGAYFTDEQTDTLQAIEDILGRQLVVHNDEVNTFDWVIESLMDICRHTLEQAEQCALIIHFKGKYAVKNGNDEMLRPMREALVDRGINATIE
;
A
#
# COMPACT_ATOMS: atom_id res chain seq x y z
N MET A 1 7.08 21.33 42.88
CA MET A 1 7.54 20.02 42.37
C MET A 1 7.36 20.04 40.87
N ALA A 2 8.45 19.84 40.12
CA ALA A 2 8.55 20.16 38.70
C ALA A 2 7.64 19.27 37.85
N ASN A 3 6.79 19.92 37.05
CA ASN A 3 6.00 19.32 36.00
C ASN A 3 6.95 18.97 34.85
N ARG A 4 7.41 17.72 34.79
CA ARG A 4 8.36 17.23 33.77
C ARG A 4 7.58 16.41 32.74
N GLY A 5 6.70 17.10 32.03
CA GLY A 5 5.96 16.55 30.90
C GLY A 5 6.12 17.49 29.71
N ALA A 6 6.51 16.91 28.57
CA ALA A 6 6.59 17.50 27.24
C ALA A 6 7.81 18.38 26.91
N TYR A 7 8.81 17.77 26.29
CA TYR A 7 9.59 18.35 25.17
C TYR A 7 10.04 17.20 24.25
N PHE A 8 9.11 16.62 23.50
CA PHE A 8 9.44 15.89 22.28
C PHE A 8 9.18 16.88 21.13
N THR A 9 10.23 17.36 20.49
CA THR A 9 10.24 18.50 19.56
C THR A 9 10.05 18.07 18.10
N ASP A 10 9.48 18.97 17.28
CA ASP A 10 9.24 18.88 15.82
C ASP A 10 10.40 18.29 14.99
N GLU A 11 11.66 18.48 15.40
CA GLU A 11 12.84 18.00 14.65
C GLU A 11 12.94 16.47 14.55
N GLN A 12 12.38 15.73 15.52
CA GLN A 12 12.34 14.26 15.45
C GLN A 12 11.33 13.78 14.40
N THR A 13 10.23 14.51 14.20
CA THR A 13 9.18 14.16 13.23
C THR A 13 9.65 14.42 11.80
N ASP A 14 10.38 15.52 11.57
CA ASP A 14 10.93 15.89 10.26
C ASP A 14 12.01 14.90 9.79
N THR A 15 12.86 14.43 10.70
CA THR A 15 13.86 13.39 10.38
C THR A 15 13.25 12.01 10.11
N LEU A 16 12.19 11.64 10.83
CA LEU A 16 11.43 10.40 10.56
C LEU A 16 10.75 10.43 9.19
N GLN A 17 10.08 11.54 8.86
CA GLN A 17 9.43 11.73 7.56
C GLN A 17 10.43 11.66 6.40
N ALA A 18 11.59 12.31 6.54
CA ALA A 18 12.65 12.27 5.53
C ALA A 18 13.19 10.84 5.31
N ILE A 19 13.23 10.00 6.34
CA ILE A 19 13.65 8.59 6.22
C ILE A 19 12.59 7.76 5.49
N GLU A 20 11.30 7.96 5.78
CA GLU A 20 10.21 7.29 5.06
C GLU A 20 10.21 7.64 3.57
N ASP A 21 10.43 8.91 3.23
CA ASP A 21 10.51 9.37 1.85
C ASP A 21 11.71 8.74 1.11
N ILE A 22 12.80 8.42 1.82
CA ILE A 22 13.97 7.70 1.27
C ILE A 22 13.69 6.20 1.10
N LEU A 23 13.02 5.56 2.06
CA LEU A 23 12.75 4.12 2.03
C LEU A 23 11.64 3.76 1.04
N GLY A 24 10.76 4.72 0.72
CA GLY A 24 9.61 4.51 -0.15
C GLY A 24 8.45 3.83 0.57
N ARG A 25 7.24 4.04 0.07
CA ARG A 25 6.01 3.42 0.56
C ARG A 25 5.60 2.25 -0.32
N GLN A 26 4.69 1.43 0.20
CA GLN A 26 4.20 0.22 -0.44
C GLN A 26 2.70 0.28 -0.58
N LEU A 27 2.19 -0.04 -1.78
CA LEU A 27 0.78 -0.30 -2.01
C LEU A 27 0.52 -1.76 -1.68
N VAL A 28 -0.25 -1.99 -0.62
CA VAL A 28 -0.57 -3.31 -0.10
C VAL A 28 -2.03 -3.64 -0.41
N VAL A 29 -2.26 -4.77 -1.09
CA VAL A 29 -3.60 -5.30 -1.34
C VAL A 29 -3.88 -6.43 -0.35
N HIS A 30 -5.07 -6.44 0.21
CA HIS A 30 -5.53 -7.41 1.20
C HIS A 30 -6.52 -8.37 0.57
N ASN A 31 -6.44 -9.64 0.95
CA ASN A 31 -7.40 -10.66 0.57
C ASN A 31 -8.75 -10.39 1.24
N ASP A 32 -9.83 -10.68 0.52
CA ASP A 32 -11.19 -10.63 1.02
C ASP A 32 -12.00 -11.82 0.50
N GLU A 33 -13.27 -11.92 0.88
CA GLU A 33 -14.19 -12.99 0.46
C GLU A 33 -15.15 -12.55 -0.66
N VAL A 34 -15.03 -11.32 -1.14
CA VAL A 34 -15.99 -10.68 -2.06
C VAL A 34 -15.48 -10.71 -3.50
N ASN A 35 -14.20 -10.42 -3.68
CA ASN A 35 -13.57 -10.27 -4.99
C ASN A 35 -13.04 -11.61 -5.51
N THR A 36 -13.25 -11.87 -6.81
CA THR A 36 -12.68 -13.05 -7.46
C THR A 36 -11.21 -12.83 -7.77
N PHE A 37 -10.49 -13.94 -7.94
CA PHE A 37 -9.08 -13.93 -8.28
C PHE A 37 -8.82 -13.23 -9.62
N ASP A 38 -9.65 -13.52 -10.63
CA ASP A 38 -9.59 -12.89 -11.95
C ASP A 38 -9.83 -11.37 -11.87
N TRP A 39 -10.77 -10.93 -11.02
CA TRP A 39 -11.04 -9.50 -10.83
C TRP A 39 -9.86 -8.74 -10.22
N VAL A 40 -9.17 -9.37 -9.26
CA VAL A 40 -7.95 -8.81 -8.67
C VAL A 40 -6.84 -8.72 -9.72
N ILE A 41 -6.66 -9.75 -10.56
CA ILE A 41 -5.67 -9.76 -11.64
C ILE A 41 -5.92 -8.62 -12.63
N GLU A 42 -7.14 -8.52 -13.17
CA GLU A 42 -7.52 -7.46 -14.12
C GLU A 42 -7.29 -6.07 -13.51
N SER A 43 -7.65 -5.91 -12.23
CA SER A 43 -7.47 -4.64 -11.53
C SER A 43 -6.00 -4.25 -11.36
N LEU A 44 -5.12 -5.21 -11.05
CA LEU A 44 -3.68 -4.97 -10.95
C LEU A 44 -3.04 -4.65 -12.31
N MET A 45 -3.53 -5.25 -13.40
CA MET A 45 -3.07 -4.90 -14.74
C MET A 45 -3.47 -3.48 -15.14
N ASP A 46 -4.73 -3.11 -14.93
CA ASP A 46 -5.26 -1.81 -15.32
C ASP A 46 -4.66 -0.65 -14.53
N ILE A 47 -4.62 -0.79 -13.20
CA ILE A 47 -4.27 0.29 -12.28
C ILE A 47 -2.77 0.30 -12.01
N CYS A 48 -2.23 -0.86 -11.60
CA CYS A 48 -0.82 -1.00 -11.25
C CYS A 48 0.07 -1.24 -12.47
N ARG A 49 -0.49 -1.38 -13.68
CA ARG A 49 0.26 -1.62 -14.93
C ARG A 49 1.14 -2.86 -14.84
N HIS A 50 0.68 -3.88 -14.12
CA HIS A 50 1.33 -5.18 -14.08
C HIS A 50 1.12 -5.92 -15.41
N THR A 51 2.09 -6.76 -15.78
CA THR A 51 1.81 -7.81 -16.78
C THR A 51 0.85 -8.83 -16.18
N LEU A 52 0.27 -9.67 -17.03
CA LEU A 52 -0.61 -10.75 -16.58
C LEU A 52 0.11 -11.65 -15.56
N GLU A 53 1.33 -12.06 -15.86
CA GLU A 53 2.08 -12.97 -14.99
C GLU A 53 2.38 -12.32 -13.64
N GLN A 54 2.74 -11.03 -13.62
CA GLN A 54 2.96 -10.28 -12.38
C GLN A 54 1.67 -10.18 -11.54
N ALA A 55 0.55 -9.88 -12.19
CA ALA A 55 -0.75 -9.76 -11.54
C ALA A 55 -1.22 -11.10 -10.97
N GLU A 56 -1.09 -12.19 -11.72
CA GLU A 56 -1.39 -13.56 -11.27
C GLU A 56 -0.56 -13.95 -10.05
N GLN A 57 0.75 -13.71 -10.09
CA GLN A 57 1.62 -14.01 -8.95
C GLN A 57 1.24 -13.18 -7.71
N CYS A 58 0.94 -11.90 -7.90
CA CYS A 58 0.48 -11.04 -6.81
C CYS A 58 -0.83 -11.57 -6.20
N ALA A 59 -1.83 -11.86 -7.04
CA ALA A 59 -3.13 -12.40 -6.60
C ALA A 59 -2.95 -13.72 -5.82
N LEU A 60 -2.04 -14.59 -6.27
CA LEU A 60 -1.74 -15.86 -5.60
C LEU A 60 -1.15 -15.65 -4.21
N ILE A 61 -0.21 -14.71 -4.10
CA ILE A 61 0.41 -14.38 -2.82
C ILE A 61 -0.61 -13.75 -1.88
N ILE A 62 -1.44 -12.83 -2.37
CA ILE A 62 -2.51 -12.19 -1.57
C ILE A 62 -3.45 -13.25 -1.03
N HIS A 63 -3.92 -14.16 -1.87
CA HIS A 63 -4.85 -15.21 -1.47
C HIS A 63 -4.30 -16.11 -0.36
N PHE A 64 -3.04 -16.55 -0.48
CA PHE A 64 -2.46 -17.46 0.51
C PHE A 64 -1.90 -16.77 1.76
N LYS A 65 -1.40 -15.54 1.64
CA LYS A 65 -0.75 -14.80 2.74
C LYS A 65 -1.65 -13.76 3.39
N GLY A 66 -2.85 -13.54 2.86
CA GLY A 66 -3.82 -12.57 3.34
C GLY A 66 -3.54 -11.13 2.87
N LYS A 67 -2.30 -10.77 2.54
CA LYS A 67 -1.96 -9.48 1.92
C LYS A 67 -0.63 -9.53 1.17
N TYR A 68 -0.42 -8.58 0.26
CA TYR A 68 0.86 -8.43 -0.44
C TYR A 68 1.13 -6.99 -0.88
N ALA A 69 2.39 -6.57 -0.81
CA ALA A 69 2.87 -5.31 -1.36
C ALA A 69 3.01 -5.43 -2.89
N VAL A 70 1.97 -5.01 -3.61
CA VAL A 70 1.89 -5.14 -5.08
C VAL A 70 2.75 -4.10 -5.78
N LYS A 71 3.05 -2.96 -5.14
CA LYS A 71 3.87 -1.90 -5.74
C LYS A 71 4.61 -1.09 -4.69
N ASN A 72 5.79 -0.59 -5.04
CA ASN A 72 6.55 0.35 -4.21
C ASN A 72 6.65 1.70 -4.94
N GLY A 73 6.63 2.79 -4.19
CA GLY A 73 6.69 4.13 -4.76
C GLY A 73 6.55 5.22 -3.71
N ASN A 74 6.51 6.47 -4.16
CA ASN A 74 6.19 7.59 -3.30
C ASN A 74 4.68 7.73 -3.13
N ASP A 75 4.28 8.52 -2.14
CA ASP A 75 2.89 8.71 -1.76
C ASP A 75 2.05 9.31 -2.91
N GLU A 76 2.60 10.25 -3.68
CA GLU A 76 1.94 10.87 -4.85
C GLU A 76 1.62 9.85 -5.95
N MET A 77 2.49 8.86 -6.16
CA MET A 77 2.28 7.79 -7.14
C MET A 77 1.28 6.75 -6.63
N LEU A 78 1.34 6.39 -5.35
CA LEU A 78 0.58 5.28 -4.79
C LEU A 78 -0.86 5.67 -4.41
N ARG A 79 -1.10 6.90 -3.96
CA ARG A 79 -2.45 7.40 -3.61
C ARG A 79 -3.50 7.19 -4.70
N PRO A 80 -3.29 7.65 -5.96
CA PRO A 80 -4.29 7.45 -7.00
C PRO A 80 -4.51 5.97 -7.35
N MET A 81 -3.47 5.13 -7.23
CA MET A 81 -3.61 3.69 -7.46
C MET A 81 -4.44 3.02 -6.36
N ARG A 82 -4.18 3.36 -5.10
CA ARG A 82 -4.97 2.90 -3.95
C ARG A 82 -6.44 3.30 -4.11
N GLU A 83 -6.71 4.54 -4.46
CA GLU A 83 -8.08 5.05 -4.66
C GLU A 83 -8.80 4.29 -5.77
N ALA A 84 -8.15 4.09 -6.92
CA ALA A 84 -8.74 3.32 -8.02
C ALA A 84 -9.02 1.85 -7.65
N LEU A 85 -8.19 1.23 -6.79
CA LEU A 85 -8.44 -0.13 -6.30
C LEU A 85 -9.63 -0.17 -5.33
N VAL A 86 -9.69 0.78 -4.39
CA VAL A 86 -10.79 0.90 -3.43
C VAL A 86 -12.12 1.19 -4.13
N ASP A 87 -12.12 2.04 -5.16
CA ASP A 87 -13.30 2.32 -5.99
C ASP A 87 -13.82 1.08 -6.73
N ARG A 88 -12.94 0.11 -7.01
CA ARG A 88 -13.28 -1.21 -7.56
C ARG A 88 -13.68 -2.23 -6.50
N GLY A 89 -13.79 -1.82 -5.25
CA GLY A 89 -14.13 -2.68 -4.12
C GLY A 89 -12.98 -3.55 -3.62
N ILE A 90 -11.75 -3.30 -4.05
CA ILE A 90 -10.56 -4.05 -3.62
C ILE A 90 -9.93 -3.37 -2.40
N ASN A 91 -9.73 -4.13 -1.34
CA ASN A 91 -9.14 -3.60 -0.11
C ASN A 91 -7.62 -3.32 -0.30
N ALA A 92 -7.24 -2.04 -0.24
CA ALA A 92 -5.85 -1.62 -0.42
C ALA A 92 -5.44 -0.51 0.58
N THR A 93 -4.21 -0.61 1.10
CA THR A 93 -3.60 0.36 2.00
C THR A 93 -2.23 0.81 1.47
N ILE A 94 -1.77 1.97 1.92
CA ILE A 94 -0.38 2.41 1.71
C ILE A 94 0.33 2.21 3.06
N GLU A 95 1.40 1.42 3.06
CA GLU A 95 2.25 1.08 4.22
C GLU A 95 3.69 1.58 4.02
#